data_AF-A0A5N5MJS0-F1
#
_entry.id   AF-A0A5N5MJS0-F1
#
_cell.length_a   1.000
_cell.length_b   1.000
_cell.length_c   1.000
_cell.angle_alpha   90.00
_cell.angle_beta   90.00
_cell.angle_gamma   90.00
#
_symmetry.space_group_name_H-M   'P 1'
#
loop_
_entity.id
_entity.type
_entity.pdbx_description
1 polymer ?
#
loop_
_entity_poly.entity_id
_entity_poly.type
_entity_poly.pdbx_seq_one_letter_code
_entity_poly.pdbx_strand_id
1 'polypeptide(L)'
;MELLLVICVAFGMLRCDGARADSIIHIGAIFEENAARDDEVFQLAISDLSLNDDILQSEKITHSIKFIEPNNPFQAVQEGK
;
A
#
# COMPACT_ATOMS: atom_id res chain seq x y z
N MET A 1 32.12 -6.62 -0.62
CA MET A 1 31.25 -6.17 0.50
C MET A 1 30.67 -4.79 0.20
N GLU A 2 31.49 -3.82 -0.23
CA GLU A 2 31.06 -2.46 -0.59
C GLU A 2 29.95 -2.37 -1.66
N LEU A 3 30.01 -3.15 -2.74
CA LEU A 3 29.01 -3.13 -3.81
C LEU A 3 27.61 -3.58 -3.36
N LEU A 4 27.52 -4.54 -2.43
CA LEU A 4 26.24 -5.02 -1.92
C LEU A 4 25.57 -3.95 -1.04
N LEU A 5 26.38 -3.25 -0.23
CA LEU A 5 25.93 -2.17 0.64
C LEU A 5 25.40 -0.97 -0.16
N VAL A 6 26.07 -0.64 -1.28
CA VAL A 6 25.61 0.41 -2.21
C VAL A 6 24.28 0.04 -2.89
N ILE A 7 24.09 -1.22 -3.27
CA ILE A 7 22.81 -1.71 -3.81
C ILE A 7 21.70 -1.63 -2.75
N CYS A 8 21.98 -2.03 -1.50
CA CYS A 8 21.01 -1.95 -0.41
C CYS A 8 20.58 -0.50 -0.10
N VAL A 9 21.51 0.46 -0.12
CA VAL A 9 21.20 1.89 0.08
C VAL A 9 20.45 2.48 -1.12
N ALA A 10 20.80 2.08 -2.34
CA ALA A 10 20.10 2.52 -3.55
C ALA A 10 18.66 1.96 -3.65
N PHE A 11 18.44 0.70 -3.23
CA PHE A 11 17.10 0.10 -3.15
C PHE A 11 16.27 0.65 -1.98
N GLY A 12 16.92 1.04 -0.87
CA GLY A 12 16.28 1.67 0.28
C GLY A 12 15.74 3.08 -0.01
N MET A 13 16.35 3.82 -0.95
CA MET A 13 15.90 5.16 -1.34
C MET A 13 14.81 5.16 -2.43
N LEU A 14 14.56 4.02 -3.10
CA LEU A 14 13.54 3.90 -4.15
C LEU A 14 12.14 3.53 -3.61
N ARG A 15 12.02 3.18 -2.32
CA ARG A 15 10.71 2.92 -1.68
C ARG A 15 10.11 4.16 -1.01
N CYS A 16 10.46 5.35 -1.46
CA CYS A 16 9.56 6.49 -1.29
C CYS A 16 8.55 6.42 -2.44
N ASP A 17 7.54 5.54 -2.29
CA ASP A 17 6.32 5.64 -3.10
C ASP A 17 5.62 6.92 -2.61
N GLY A 18 6.11 8.05 -3.13
CA GLY A 18 5.56 9.35 -2.83
C GLY A 18 4.14 9.34 -3.34
N ALA A 19 3.18 9.21 -2.42
CA ALA A 19 1.76 9.33 -2.70
C ALA A 19 1.59 10.51 -3.67
N ARG A 20 1.16 10.21 -4.91
CA ARG A 20 0.80 11.27 -5.85
C ARG A 20 -0.33 12.03 -5.17
N ALA A 21 -0.03 13.27 -4.78
CA ALA A 21 -0.85 14.06 -3.87
C ALA A 21 -2.05 14.71 -4.60
N ASP A 22 -2.63 14.05 -5.60
CA ASP A 22 -3.80 14.54 -6.33
C ASP A 22 -5.13 14.07 -5.70
N SER A 23 -5.09 13.27 -4.63
CA SER A 23 -6.28 12.78 -3.92
C SER A 23 -6.21 13.07 -2.43
N ILE A 24 -7.30 13.57 -1.83
CA ILE A 24 -7.39 13.91 -0.40
C ILE A 24 -7.49 12.64 0.46
N ILE A 25 -8.06 11.57 -0.11
CA ILE A 25 -8.29 10.31 0.58
C ILE A 25 -7.22 9.29 0.16
N HIS A 26 -6.34 8.96 1.10
CA HIS A 26 -5.33 7.89 0.93
C HIS A 26 -5.48 6.83 2.02
N ILE A 27 -5.58 5.56 1.62
CA ILE A 27 -5.73 4.42 2.54
C ILE A 27 -4.51 3.50 2.42
N GLY A 28 -3.84 3.25 3.54
CA GLY A 28 -2.82 2.20 3.63
C GLY A 28 -3.46 0.87 4.04
N ALA A 29 -3.07 -0.22 3.38
CA ALA A 29 -3.48 -1.57 3.73
C ALA A 29 -2.25 -2.50 3.82
N ILE A 30 -2.27 -3.39 4.82
CA ILE A 30 -1.25 -4.41 5.02
C ILE A 30 -1.93 -5.76 5.03
N PHE A 31 -1.50 -6.65 4.15
CA PHE A 31 -2.00 -8.01 4.03
C PHE A 31 -0.86 -9.01 4.25
N GLU A 32 -1.17 -10.19 4.75
CA GLU A 32 -0.21 -11.30 4.70
C GLU A 32 -0.05 -11.80 3.26
N GLU A 33 1.09 -12.40 2.92
CA GLU A 33 1.35 -12.91 1.55
C GLU A 33 0.34 -13.96 1.05
N ASN A 34 -0.33 -14.66 1.95
CA ASN A 34 -1.37 -15.65 1.64
C ASN A 34 -2.79 -15.04 1.55
N ALA A 35 -2.95 -13.75 1.82
CA ALA A 35 -4.23 -13.05 1.88
C ALA A 35 -4.68 -12.49 0.51
N ALA A 36 -4.49 -13.27 -0.56
CA ALA A 36 -4.84 -12.85 -1.93
C ALA A 36 -6.33 -12.46 -2.06
N ARG A 37 -7.21 -13.17 -1.34
CA ARG A 37 -8.65 -12.87 -1.32
C ARG A 37 -8.95 -11.51 -0.69
N ASP A 38 -8.19 -11.11 0.33
CA ASP A 38 -8.41 -9.83 1.00
C ASP A 38 -8.00 -8.66 0.12
N ASP A 39 -6.91 -8.80 -0.66
CA ASP A 39 -6.53 -7.83 -1.70
C ASP A 39 -7.63 -7.70 -2.78
N GLU A 40 -8.11 -8.83 -3.32
CA GLU A 40 -9.19 -8.82 -4.32
C GLU A 40 -10.45 -8.11 -3.82
N VAL A 41 -10.90 -8.44 -2.61
CA VAL A 41 -12.10 -7.84 -2.01
C VAL A 41 -11.86 -6.37 -1.68
N PHE A 42 -10.66 -6.00 -1.22
CA PHE A 42 -10.30 -4.61 -0.96
C PHE A 42 -10.36 -3.78 -2.25
N GLN A 43 -9.76 -4.26 -3.34
CA GLN A 43 -9.82 -3.58 -4.65
C GLN A 43 -11.25 -3.43 -5.16
N LEU A 44 -12.07 -4.47 -5.01
CA LEU A 44 -13.47 -4.44 -5.41
C LEU A 44 -14.25 -3.38 -4.62
N ALA A 45 -14.04 -3.29 -3.30
CA ALA A 45 -14.69 -2.28 -2.47
C ALA A 45 -14.26 -0.86 -2.86
N ILE A 46 -12.98 -0.63 -3.18
CA ILE A 46 -12.51 0.66 -3.70
C ILE A 46 -13.18 0.98 -5.04
N SER A 47 -13.28 0.01 -5.94
CA SER A 47 -13.98 0.17 -7.22
C SER A 47 -15.43 0.57 -7.01
N ASP A 48 -16.17 -0.16 -6.17
CA ASP A 48 -17.58 0.10 -5.89
C ASP A 48 -17.82 1.51 -5.32
N LEU A 49 -16.95 1.96 -4.42
CA LEU A 49 -17.01 3.32 -3.85
C LEU A 49 -16.66 4.39 -4.88
N SER A 50 -15.77 4.10 -5.83
CA SER A 50 -15.38 5.05 -6.89
C SER A 50 -16.41 5.20 -8.00
N LEU A 51 -17.29 4.20 -8.20
CA LEU A 51 -18.40 4.26 -9.15
C LEU A 51 -19.65 4.93 -8.56
N ASN A 52 -19.70 5.05 -7.24
CA ASN A 52 -20.85 5.61 -6.55
C ASN A 52 -20.65 7.11 -6.26
N ASP A 53 -21.11 7.92 -7.19
CA ASP A 53 -21.03 9.38 -7.08
C ASP A 53 -21.77 9.89 -5.84
N ASP A 54 -22.78 9.21 -5.28
CA ASP A 54 -23.48 9.72 -4.08
C ASP A 54 -22.62 9.70 -2.80
N ILE A 55 -21.49 9.00 -2.80
CA ILE A 55 -20.62 8.82 -1.62
C ILE A 55 -19.39 9.73 -1.70
N LEU A 56 -18.69 9.76 -2.84
CA LEU A 56 -17.46 10.53 -3.05
C LEU A 56 -17.51 11.32 -4.37
N GLN A 57 -18.42 12.30 -4.43
CA GLN A 57 -18.73 13.10 -5.63
C GLN A 57 -17.54 13.78 -6.32
N SER A 58 -16.50 14.15 -5.55
CA SER A 58 -15.38 14.95 -6.05
C SER A 58 -14.01 14.40 -5.68
N GLU A 59 -13.96 13.27 -4.97
CA GLU A 59 -12.74 12.72 -4.41
C GLU A 59 -12.51 11.29 -4.85
N LYS A 60 -11.27 10.99 -5.21
CA LYS A 60 -10.85 9.63 -5.51
C LYS A 60 -10.18 9.02 -4.29
N ILE A 61 -10.48 7.76 -4.02
CA ILE A 61 -9.70 6.99 -3.05
C ILE A 61 -8.41 6.52 -3.72
N THR A 62 -7.29 6.96 -3.18
CA THR A 62 -5.97 6.36 -3.48
C THR A 62 -5.59 5.39 -2.40
N HIS A 63 -4.76 4.41 -2.73
CA HIS A 63 -4.33 3.41 -1.76
C HIS A 63 -2.92 2.93 -2.02
N SER A 64 -2.31 2.40 -0.97
CA SER A 64 -1.05 1.66 -1.01
C SER A 64 -1.22 0.35 -0.26
N ILE A 65 -0.69 -0.73 -0.84
CA ILE A 65 -0.79 -2.07 -0.26
C ILE A 65 0.62 -2.61 -0.03
N LYS A 66 0.83 -3.18 1.16
CA LYS A 66 2.06 -3.90 1.53
C LYS A 66 1.72 -5.33 1.89
N PHE A 67 2.51 -6.26 1.38
CA PHE A 67 2.44 -7.66 1.76
C PHE A 67 3.53 -7.98 2.77
N ILE A 68 3.19 -8.71 3.82
CA ILE A 68 4.09 -9.11 4.90
C ILE A 68 4.13 -10.63 5.06
N GLU A 69 5.25 -11.11 5.60
CA GLU A 69 5.38 -12.51 5.96
C GLU A 69 4.40 -12.85 7.10
N PRO A 70 3.73 -14.02 7.04
CA PRO A 70 2.85 -14.46 8.13
C PRO A 70 3.60 -14.56 9.45
N ASN A 71 2.95 -14.13 10.54
CA ASN A 71 3.52 -14.14 11.90
C ASN A 71 4.79 -13.29 12.10
N ASN A 72 5.03 -12.28 11.26
CA ASN A 72 6.12 -11.32 11.47
C ASN A 72 5.59 -9.96 11.97
N PRO A 73 5.36 -9.80 13.29
CA PRO A 73 4.76 -8.58 13.85
C PRO A 73 5.67 -7.36 13.71
N PHE A 74 6.99 -7.54 13.62
CA PHE A 74 7.91 -6.42 13.46
C PHE A 74 7.83 -5.83 12.04
N GLN A 75 7.72 -6.70 11.03
CA GLN A 75 7.51 -6.26 9.65
C GLN A 75 6.18 -5.52 9.51
N ALA A 76 5.11 -6.00 10.15
CA ALA A 76 3.81 -5.31 10.16
C ALA A 76 3.91 -3.87 10.70
N VAL A 77 4.67 -3.68 11.79
CA VAL A 77 4.91 -2.34 12.37
C VAL A 77 5.81 -1.48 11.46
N GLN A 78 6.75 -2.09 10.74
CA GLN A 78 7.65 -1.37 9.85
C GLN A 78 6.94 -0.87 8.58
N GLU A 79 6.16 -1.74 7.94
CA GLU A 79 5.43 -1.42 6.70
C GLU A 79 4.19 -0.55 6.95
N GLY A 80 3.73 -0.43 8.21
CA GLY A 80 2.63 0.44 8.62
C GLY A 80 3.00 1.87 9.00
N LYS A 81 4.24 2.29 8.73
CA LYS A 81 4.72 3.66 8.92
C LYS A 81 4.76 4.41 7.60
#